data_AF-A0A7C4NK33-F1
#
_entry.id   AF-A0A7C4NK33-F1
#
_cell.length_a   1.000
_cell.length_b   1.000
_cell.length_c   1.000
_cell.angle_alpha   90.00
_cell.angle_beta   90.00
_cell.angle_gamma   90.00
#
_symmetry.space_group_name_H-M   'P 1'
#
loop_
_entity.id
_entity.type
_entity.pdbx_description
1 polymer ?
#
loop_
_entity_poly.entity_id
_entity_poly.type
_entity_poly.pdbx_seq_one_letter_code
_entity_poly.pdbx_strand_id
1 'polypeptide(L)'
;IMPGSGLGSSAASAAASAVAINEALGLGLTDKELIKFASLGEVAAAGVPHADNVSASIMGFFTAIVSHEPFEVIQLFMPENVKFVIATPEMTLETHKARSVLPRQVTLSDAVHNIARAVAFVTGVLTDNLTLMGLGMNDLIAEPYRAGLIPGFSEVKKGALESGALGVAISGSGPSVLALVDASKNVENKVAKAMKKGFEVKGIRCGVMVTKPGPGARIVRREEK
;
A
#
# COMPACT_ATOMS: atom_id res chain seq x y z
N ILE A 1 11.82 4.31 6.43
CA ILE A 1 11.25 2.98 6.05
C ILE A 1 12.36 2.24 5.32
N MET A 2 12.56 0.94 5.52
CA MET A 2 13.64 0.21 4.84
C MET A 2 13.31 0.03 3.35
N PRO A 3 14.28 0.19 2.43
CA PRO A 3 14.11 -0.21 1.03
C PRO A 3 13.72 -1.69 0.92
N GLY A 4 12.89 -2.04 -0.07
CA GLY A 4 12.45 -3.43 -0.28
C GLY A 4 11.53 -4.01 0.81
N SER A 5 10.95 -3.16 1.67
CA SER A 5 9.98 -3.59 2.69
C SER A 5 8.55 -3.76 2.16
N GLY A 6 8.25 -3.25 0.95
CA GLY A 6 6.89 -3.22 0.40
C GLY A 6 6.07 -1.98 0.79
N LEU A 7 6.67 -1.00 1.47
CA LEU A 7 5.99 0.20 1.99
C LEU A 7 6.28 1.48 1.18
N GLY A 8 6.64 1.37 -0.09
CA GLY A 8 6.85 2.53 -0.98
C GLY A 8 8.03 3.43 -0.58
N SER A 9 9.12 2.88 -0.04
CA SER A 9 10.27 3.68 0.43
C SER A 9 10.90 4.54 -0.67
N SER A 10 11.01 4.01 -1.90
CA SER A 10 11.56 4.73 -3.05
C SER A 10 10.62 5.87 -3.48
N ALA A 11 9.33 5.55 -3.63
CA ALA A 11 8.29 6.51 -3.99
C ALA A 11 8.17 7.64 -2.97
N ALA A 12 8.32 7.36 -1.67
CA ALA A 12 8.33 8.38 -0.63
C ALA A 12 9.48 9.38 -0.81
N SER A 13 10.69 8.90 -1.12
CA SER A 13 11.85 9.77 -1.41
C SER A 13 11.67 10.56 -2.70
N ALA A 14 11.13 9.94 -3.75
CA ALA A 14 10.86 10.61 -5.02
C ALA A 14 9.80 11.72 -4.88
N ALA A 15 8.69 11.42 -4.21
CA ALA A 15 7.63 12.38 -3.91
C ALA A 15 8.14 13.54 -3.05
N ALA A 16 8.89 13.25 -1.97
CA ALA A 16 9.47 14.28 -1.11
C ALA A 16 10.41 15.20 -1.89
N SER A 17 11.23 14.64 -2.79
CA SER A 17 12.15 15.42 -3.64
C SER A 17 11.39 16.32 -4.61
N ALA A 18 10.38 15.79 -5.31
CA ALA A 18 9.58 16.57 -6.24
C ALA A 18 8.83 17.72 -5.55
N VAL A 19 8.20 17.45 -4.40
CA VAL A 19 7.49 18.47 -3.62
C VAL A 19 8.45 19.53 -3.07
N ALA A 20 9.61 19.12 -2.55
CA ALA A 20 10.60 20.06 -2.03
C ALA A 20 11.17 20.98 -3.11
N ILE A 21 11.47 20.45 -4.31
CA ILE A 21 11.98 21.24 -5.44
C ILE A 21 10.90 22.20 -5.96
N ASN A 22 9.66 21.72 -6.10
CA ASN A 22 8.53 22.55 -6.52
C ASN A 22 8.34 23.76 -5.59
N GLU A 23 8.39 23.53 -4.27
CA GLU A 23 8.33 24.61 -3.27
C GLU A 23 9.55 25.53 -3.33
N ALA A 24 10.76 24.97 -3.34
CA ALA A 24 12.01 25.73 -3.26
C ALA A 24 12.21 26.68 -4.45
N LEU A 25 11.73 26.29 -5.63
CA LEU A 25 11.84 27.06 -6.87
C LEU A 25 10.55 27.79 -7.25
N GLY A 26 9.46 27.62 -6.50
CA GLY A 26 8.17 28.25 -6.77
C GLY A 26 7.58 27.87 -8.13
N LEU A 27 7.68 26.60 -8.53
CA LEU A 27 7.34 26.17 -9.90
C LEU A 27 5.83 26.11 -10.16
N GLY A 28 5.01 26.01 -9.12
CA GLY A 28 3.54 25.96 -9.25
C GLY A 28 3.02 24.70 -9.96
N LEU A 29 3.76 23.58 -9.88
CA LEU A 29 3.39 22.33 -10.53
C LEU A 29 2.13 21.72 -9.91
N THR A 30 1.29 21.14 -10.76
CA THR A 30 0.13 20.33 -10.36
C THR A 30 0.55 18.97 -9.81
N ASP A 31 -0.34 18.30 -9.07
CA ASP A 31 -0.10 16.94 -8.57
C ASP A 31 0.26 15.96 -9.69
N LYS A 32 -0.41 16.05 -10.85
CA LYS A 32 -0.12 15.19 -12.00
C LYS A 32 1.30 15.40 -12.53
N GLU A 33 1.77 16.64 -12.57
CA GLU A 33 3.14 16.96 -12.99
C GLU A 33 4.16 16.48 -11.95
N LEU A 34 3.88 16.67 -10.66
CA LEU A 34 4.71 16.13 -9.59
C LEU A 34 4.82 14.60 -9.67
N ILE A 35 3.70 13.92 -9.90
CA ILE A 35 3.67 12.45 -10.06
C ILE A 35 4.49 12.03 -11.27
N LYS A 36 4.39 12.75 -12.39
CA LYS A 36 5.20 12.50 -13.58
C LYS A 36 6.70 12.60 -13.26
N PHE A 37 7.14 13.68 -12.62
CA PHE A 37 8.56 13.86 -12.30
C PHE A 37 9.06 12.88 -11.23
N ALA A 38 8.30 12.63 -10.18
CA ALA A 38 8.65 11.66 -9.16
C ALA A 38 8.70 10.22 -9.73
N SER A 39 7.82 9.87 -10.66
CA SER A 39 7.84 8.57 -11.33
C SER A 39 9.11 8.34 -12.16
N LEU A 40 9.72 9.39 -12.72
CA LEU A 40 11.03 9.29 -13.38
C LEU A 40 12.15 8.93 -12.39
N GLY A 41 12.05 9.44 -11.15
CA GLY A 41 12.95 9.04 -10.06
C GLY A 41 12.84 7.56 -9.69
N GLU A 42 11.62 7.00 -9.69
CA GLU A 42 11.40 5.56 -9.47
C GLU A 42 12.05 4.71 -10.57
N VAL A 43 12.06 5.17 -11.82
CA VAL A 43 12.75 4.46 -12.91
C VAL A 43 14.25 4.34 -12.60
N ALA A 44 14.87 5.43 -12.15
CA ALA A 44 16.29 5.41 -11.78
C ALA A 44 16.60 4.49 -10.60
N ALA A 45 15.69 4.38 -9.62
CA ALA A 45 15.91 3.59 -8.40
C ALA A 45 15.49 2.11 -8.53
N ALA A 46 14.41 1.82 -9.24
CA ALA A 46 13.74 0.51 -9.28
C ALA A 46 13.53 -0.04 -10.70
N GLY A 47 13.96 0.69 -11.73
CA GLY A 47 13.93 0.28 -13.13
C GLY A 47 12.56 0.35 -13.81
N VAL A 48 11.49 0.67 -13.07
CA VAL A 48 10.12 0.74 -13.60
C VAL A 48 9.37 1.86 -12.89
N PRO A 49 8.57 2.67 -13.60
CA PRO A 49 7.74 3.67 -12.95
C PRO A 49 6.58 2.99 -12.22
N HIS A 50 6.51 3.18 -10.91
CA HIS A 50 5.38 2.76 -10.08
C HIS A 50 4.55 3.98 -9.71
N ALA A 51 3.72 4.41 -10.66
CA ALA A 51 2.87 5.58 -10.48
C ALA A 51 1.89 5.40 -9.32
N ASP A 52 1.55 4.16 -8.93
CA ASP A 52 0.64 3.84 -7.83
C ASP A 52 1.16 4.33 -6.47
N ASN A 53 2.40 3.96 -6.11
CA ASN A 53 3.00 4.40 -4.84
C ASN A 53 3.32 5.90 -4.85
N VAL A 54 3.79 6.42 -6.00
CA VAL A 54 4.12 7.84 -6.14
C VAL A 54 2.87 8.71 -6.02
N SER A 55 1.76 8.31 -6.65
CA SER A 55 0.48 9.03 -6.55
C SER A 55 0.00 9.12 -5.12
N ALA A 56 -0.02 8.00 -4.39
CA ALA A 56 -0.40 7.99 -2.98
C ALA A 56 0.57 8.78 -2.10
N SER A 57 1.86 8.80 -2.43
CA SER A 57 2.87 9.56 -1.70
C SER A 57 2.76 11.07 -1.90
N ILE A 58 2.30 11.52 -3.07
CA ILE A 58 2.11 12.94 -3.39
C ILE A 58 0.75 13.41 -2.90
N MET A 59 -0.33 12.79 -3.40
CA MET A 59 -1.69 13.25 -3.14
C MET A 59 -2.14 12.90 -1.73
N GLY A 60 -1.75 11.72 -1.22
CA GLY A 60 -2.23 11.18 0.04
C GLY A 60 -3.49 10.34 -0.08
N PHE A 61 -3.96 9.84 1.05
CA PHE A 61 -5.15 9.02 1.22
C PHE A 61 -5.15 7.79 0.29
N PHE A 62 -6.27 7.54 -0.39
CA PHE A 62 -6.40 6.49 -1.39
C PHE A 62 -6.35 7.11 -2.79
N THR A 63 -5.47 6.61 -3.64
CA THR A 63 -5.40 7.02 -5.04
C THR A 63 -5.72 5.86 -5.96
N ALA A 64 -6.49 6.12 -7.01
CA ALA A 64 -6.76 5.16 -8.08
C ALA A 64 -6.26 5.72 -9.42
N ILE A 65 -5.36 4.98 -10.07
CA ILE A 65 -4.98 5.26 -11.46
C ILE A 65 -6.10 4.70 -12.34
N VAL A 66 -6.83 5.59 -13.01
CA VAL A 66 -7.99 5.24 -13.84
C VAL A 66 -7.63 5.19 -15.33
N SER A 67 -6.50 5.76 -15.72
CA SER A 67 -5.94 5.62 -17.05
C SER A 67 -4.42 5.80 -17.03
N HIS A 68 -3.72 5.03 -17.85
CA HIS A 68 -2.28 5.21 -18.07
C HIS A 68 -1.99 6.15 -19.26
N GLU A 69 -2.85 6.14 -20.28
CA GLU A 69 -2.70 6.94 -21.50
C GLU A 69 -4.07 7.46 -22.00
N PRO A 70 -4.40 8.76 -21.81
CA PRO A 70 -3.64 9.74 -21.02
C PRO A 70 -3.57 9.35 -19.55
N PHE A 71 -2.52 9.75 -18.83
CA PHE A 71 -2.36 9.43 -17.41
C PHE A 71 -3.41 10.17 -16.58
N GLU A 72 -4.27 9.42 -15.90
CA GLU A 72 -5.33 9.94 -15.03
C GLU A 72 -5.33 9.21 -13.70
N VAL A 73 -5.34 10.00 -12.63
CA VAL A 73 -5.37 9.54 -11.25
C VAL A 73 -6.38 10.36 -10.47
N ILE A 74 -7.13 9.69 -9.61
CA ILE A 74 -8.08 10.31 -8.69
C ILE A 74 -7.68 10.03 -7.26
N GLN A 75 -7.93 11.00 -6.38
CA GLN A 75 -7.83 10.83 -4.94
C GLN A 75 -9.22 10.67 -4.34
N LEU A 76 -9.34 9.74 -3.40
CA LEU A 76 -10.50 9.60 -2.52
C LEU A 76 -10.04 9.72 -1.07
N PHE A 77 -10.82 10.47 -0.29
CA PHE A 77 -10.70 10.42 1.16
C PHE A 77 -11.25 9.11 1.68
N MET A 78 -10.60 8.56 2.69
CA MET A 78 -11.03 7.32 3.32
C MET A 78 -11.90 7.60 4.55
N PRO A 79 -12.79 6.68 4.94
CA PRO A 79 -13.62 6.84 6.13
C PRO A 79 -12.77 7.08 7.39
N GLU A 80 -13.22 7.97 8.29
CA GLU A 80 -12.42 8.41 9.44
C GLU A 80 -12.06 7.27 10.41
N ASN A 81 -12.91 6.25 10.50
CA ASN A 81 -12.70 5.08 11.33
C ASN A 81 -11.79 4.02 10.69
N VAL A 82 -11.18 4.28 9.53
CA VAL A 82 -10.17 3.40 8.94
C VAL A 82 -8.85 3.52 9.68
N LYS A 83 -8.36 2.38 10.19
CA LYS A 83 -6.96 2.19 10.60
C LYS A 83 -6.35 1.04 9.83
N PHE A 84 -5.04 1.10 9.68
CA PHE A 84 -4.22 0.01 9.15
C PHE A 84 -3.25 -0.48 10.22
N VAL A 85 -3.14 -1.79 10.36
CA VAL A 85 -2.08 -2.44 11.12
C VAL A 85 -1.09 -3.01 10.12
N ILE A 86 0.17 -2.57 10.20
CA ILE A 86 1.23 -2.95 9.28
C ILE A 86 2.26 -3.77 10.05
N ALA A 87 2.45 -5.02 9.65
CA ALA A 87 3.52 -5.88 10.12
C ALA A 87 4.65 -5.92 9.08
N THR A 88 5.84 -5.52 9.51
CA THR A 88 7.05 -5.46 8.67
C THR A 88 8.06 -6.45 9.20
N PRO A 89 8.20 -7.63 8.56
CA PRO A 89 9.22 -8.58 8.96
C PRO A 89 10.61 -8.01 8.67
N GLU A 90 11.61 -8.41 9.47
CA GLU A 90 13.02 -8.06 9.25
C GLU A 90 13.63 -8.88 8.11
N MET A 91 13.10 -8.65 6.92
CA MET A 91 13.59 -9.20 5.67
C MET A 91 13.25 -8.22 4.55
N THR A 92 13.95 -8.34 3.43
CA THR A 92 13.69 -7.56 2.24
C THR A 92 13.31 -8.48 1.10
N LEU A 93 12.38 -8.04 0.27
CA LEU A 93 12.02 -8.73 -0.96
C LEU A 93 12.28 -7.80 -2.14
N GLU A 94 13.09 -8.26 -3.08
CA GLU A 94 13.36 -7.51 -4.29
C GLU A 94 12.08 -7.40 -5.13
N THR A 95 11.72 -6.17 -5.49
CA THR A 95 10.53 -5.88 -6.33
C THR A 95 10.56 -6.65 -7.64
N HIS A 96 11.74 -6.83 -8.24
CA HIS A 96 11.93 -7.62 -9.45
C HIS A 96 11.55 -9.10 -9.24
N LYS A 97 12.02 -9.72 -8.15
CA LYS A 97 11.68 -11.10 -7.78
C LYS A 97 10.18 -11.26 -7.46
N ALA A 98 9.57 -10.30 -6.78
CA ALA A 98 8.14 -10.30 -6.50
C ALA A 98 7.27 -10.12 -7.77
N ARG A 99 7.83 -9.54 -8.84
CA ARG A 99 7.19 -9.44 -10.15
C ARG A 99 7.40 -10.68 -11.00
N SER A 100 8.57 -11.31 -10.91
CA SER A 100 8.90 -12.48 -11.75
C SER A 100 8.05 -13.71 -11.44
N VAL A 101 7.43 -13.78 -10.26
CA VAL A 101 6.52 -14.87 -9.88
C VAL A 101 5.09 -14.69 -10.37
N LEU A 102 4.73 -13.51 -10.89
CA LEU A 102 3.37 -13.24 -11.34
C LEU A 102 3.04 -14.04 -12.61
N PRO A 103 1.79 -14.51 -12.75
CA PRO A 103 1.39 -15.25 -13.94
C PRO A 103 1.35 -14.30 -15.15
N ARG A 104 1.73 -14.82 -16.33
CA ARG A 104 1.61 -14.06 -17.59
C ARG A 104 0.18 -14.02 -18.13
N GLN A 105 -0.67 -14.94 -17.69
CA GLN A 105 -2.06 -15.07 -18.10
C GLN A 105 -2.89 -15.41 -16.87
N VAL A 106 -4.09 -14.85 -16.78
CA VAL A 106 -5.06 -15.15 -15.72
C VAL A 106 -6.31 -15.76 -16.35
N THR A 107 -7.03 -16.58 -15.59
CA THR A 107 -8.31 -17.09 -16.08
C THR A 107 -9.33 -15.96 -16.12
N LEU A 108 -10.34 -16.08 -16.99
CA LEU A 108 -11.45 -15.12 -17.01
C LEU A 108 -12.16 -15.04 -15.65
N SER A 109 -12.27 -16.17 -14.95
CA SER A 109 -12.87 -16.24 -13.61
C SER A 109 -12.09 -15.38 -12.60
N ASP A 110 -10.76 -15.51 -12.56
CA ASP A 110 -9.91 -14.72 -11.66
C ASP A 110 -9.97 -13.22 -11.99
N ALA A 111 -9.99 -12.88 -13.29
CA ALA A 111 -10.13 -11.50 -13.73
C ALA A 111 -11.46 -10.89 -13.29
N VAL A 112 -12.59 -11.59 -13.53
CA VAL A 112 -13.93 -11.16 -13.10
C VAL A 112 -13.98 -11.00 -11.58
N HIS A 113 -13.42 -11.94 -10.83
CA HIS A 113 -13.35 -11.87 -9.39
C HIS A 113 -12.58 -10.62 -8.92
N ASN A 114 -11.36 -10.42 -9.41
CA ASN A 114 -10.53 -9.28 -9.01
C ASN A 114 -11.15 -7.93 -9.38
N ILE A 115 -11.82 -7.82 -10.55
CA ILE A 115 -12.57 -6.62 -10.92
C ILE A 115 -13.69 -6.36 -9.89
N ALA A 116 -14.46 -7.39 -9.53
CA ALA A 116 -15.50 -7.25 -8.51
C ALA A 116 -14.93 -6.85 -7.14
N ARG A 117 -13.75 -7.35 -6.76
CA ARG A 117 -13.08 -6.97 -5.50
C ARG A 117 -12.58 -5.53 -5.52
N ALA A 118 -12.00 -5.08 -6.64
CA ALA A 118 -11.59 -3.69 -6.81
C ALA A 118 -12.79 -2.72 -6.73
N VAL A 119 -13.89 -3.05 -7.41
CA VAL A 119 -15.15 -2.30 -7.32
C VAL A 119 -15.66 -2.27 -5.88
N ALA A 120 -15.71 -3.42 -5.19
CA ALA A 120 -16.12 -3.47 -3.79
C ALA A 120 -15.26 -2.57 -2.90
N PHE A 121 -13.94 -2.58 -3.07
CA PHE A 121 -13.05 -1.71 -2.27
C PHE A 121 -13.37 -0.23 -2.49
N VAL A 122 -13.44 0.21 -3.75
CA VAL A 122 -13.73 1.61 -4.09
C VAL A 122 -15.13 2.02 -3.64
N THR A 123 -16.15 1.20 -3.86
CA THR A 123 -17.51 1.46 -3.35
C THR A 123 -17.53 1.54 -1.83
N GLY A 124 -16.77 0.68 -1.14
CA GLY A 124 -16.65 0.71 0.32
C GLY A 124 -16.05 2.03 0.82
N VAL A 125 -15.04 2.57 0.12
CA VAL A 125 -14.48 3.90 0.39
C VAL A 125 -15.52 5.00 0.17
N LEU A 126 -16.25 4.95 -0.96
CA LEU A 126 -17.24 5.97 -1.32
C LEU A 126 -18.51 5.96 -0.45
N THR A 127 -18.76 4.88 0.29
CA THR A 127 -20.00 4.67 1.08
C THR A 127 -19.72 4.46 2.57
N ASP A 128 -18.50 4.75 3.02
CA ASP A 128 -18.06 4.54 4.41
C ASP A 128 -18.29 3.11 4.94
N ASN A 129 -18.26 2.12 4.06
CA ASN A 129 -18.51 0.72 4.39
C ASN A 129 -17.22 -0.09 4.46
N LEU A 130 -16.63 -0.14 5.66
CA LEU A 130 -15.38 -0.85 5.90
C LEU A 130 -15.49 -2.37 5.70
N THR A 131 -16.66 -2.96 5.90
CA THR A 131 -16.88 -4.39 5.62
C THR A 131 -16.76 -4.66 4.12
N LEU A 132 -17.32 -3.78 3.29
CA LEU A 132 -17.20 -3.85 1.84
C LEU A 132 -15.76 -3.58 1.37
N MET A 133 -15.04 -2.68 2.04
CA MET A 133 -13.60 -2.50 1.81
C MET A 133 -12.82 -3.78 2.14
N GLY A 134 -13.07 -4.40 3.29
CA GLY A 134 -12.44 -5.66 3.68
C GLY A 134 -12.71 -6.78 2.68
N LEU A 135 -13.95 -6.87 2.18
CA LEU A 135 -14.34 -7.79 1.11
C LEU A 135 -13.54 -7.57 -0.19
N GLY A 136 -13.19 -6.32 -0.50
CA GLY A 136 -12.35 -5.95 -1.64
C GLY A 136 -10.86 -6.30 -1.48
N MET A 137 -10.39 -6.59 -0.26
CA MET A 137 -9.01 -7.03 0.01
C MET A 137 -8.83 -8.55 -0.18
N ASN A 138 -9.31 -9.06 -1.31
CA ASN A 138 -9.14 -10.45 -1.70
C ASN A 138 -8.60 -10.50 -3.13
N ASP A 139 -7.41 -11.04 -3.31
CA ASP A 139 -6.70 -11.01 -4.59
C ASP A 139 -6.35 -12.44 -5.02
N LEU A 140 -6.74 -12.81 -6.25
CA LEU A 140 -6.41 -14.09 -6.86
C LEU A 140 -5.29 -14.00 -7.91
N ILE A 141 -4.80 -12.80 -8.20
CA ILE A 141 -3.83 -12.54 -9.26
C ILE A 141 -2.41 -12.40 -8.71
N ALA A 142 -2.18 -11.57 -7.69
CA ALA A 142 -0.81 -11.33 -7.19
C ALA A 142 -0.54 -12.03 -5.85
N GLU A 143 -1.46 -11.95 -4.90
CA GLU A 143 -1.28 -12.49 -3.55
C GLU A 143 -0.91 -13.99 -3.55
N PRO A 144 -1.60 -14.90 -4.27
CA PRO A 144 -1.30 -16.33 -4.22
C PRO A 144 0.12 -16.65 -4.69
N TYR A 145 0.61 -15.90 -5.68
CA TYR A 145 1.94 -16.09 -6.27
C TYR A 145 3.05 -15.42 -5.46
N ARG A 146 2.74 -14.35 -4.72
CA ARG A 146 3.69 -13.67 -3.84
C ARG A 146 3.74 -14.25 -2.43
N ALA A 147 2.67 -14.87 -1.95
CA ALA A 147 2.56 -15.42 -0.60
C ALA A 147 3.72 -16.37 -0.26
N GLY A 148 4.13 -17.22 -1.22
CA GLY A 148 5.25 -18.15 -1.02
C GLY A 148 6.61 -17.47 -0.83
N LEU A 149 6.76 -16.19 -1.18
CA LEU A 149 7.98 -15.41 -0.97
C LEU A 149 8.04 -14.78 0.43
N ILE A 150 6.97 -14.84 1.21
CA ILE A 150 6.83 -14.19 2.52
C ILE A 150 6.57 -15.28 3.58
N PRO A 151 7.63 -15.84 4.19
CA PRO A 151 7.45 -16.87 5.20
C PRO A 151 6.61 -16.34 6.37
N GLY A 152 5.57 -17.09 6.75
CA GLY A 152 4.65 -16.70 7.81
C GLY A 152 3.41 -15.94 7.35
N PHE A 153 3.31 -15.57 6.06
CA PHE A 153 2.16 -14.80 5.53
C PHE A 153 0.81 -15.45 5.86
N SER A 154 0.69 -16.77 5.69
CA SER A 154 -0.55 -17.50 5.98
C SER A 154 -0.94 -17.42 7.46
N GLU A 155 0.03 -17.57 8.36
CA GLU A 155 -0.17 -17.44 9.81
C GLU A 155 -0.54 -16.01 10.21
N VAL A 156 0.11 -15.01 9.61
CA VAL A 156 -0.19 -13.58 9.80
C VAL A 156 -1.61 -13.28 9.36
N LYS A 157 -1.99 -13.69 8.14
CA LYS A 157 -3.32 -13.45 7.57
C LYS A 157 -4.42 -14.09 8.41
N LYS A 158 -4.25 -15.36 8.77
CA LYS A 158 -5.18 -16.08 9.62
C LYS A 158 -5.33 -15.40 10.99
N GLY A 159 -4.23 -15.14 11.68
CA GLY A 159 -4.24 -14.55 13.02
C GLY A 159 -4.85 -13.14 13.05
N ALA A 160 -4.60 -12.33 12.02
CA ALA A 160 -5.19 -11.00 11.88
C ALA A 160 -6.71 -11.05 11.72
N LEU A 161 -7.22 -11.91 10.82
CA LEU A 161 -8.66 -12.08 10.58
C LEU A 161 -9.38 -12.61 11.83
N GLU A 162 -8.83 -13.64 12.48
CA GLU A 162 -9.36 -14.17 13.76
C GLU A 162 -9.32 -13.13 14.90
N SER A 163 -8.46 -12.12 14.78
CA SER A 163 -8.34 -11.02 15.74
C SER A 163 -9.27 -9.84 15.44
N GLY A 164 -10.03 -9.87 14.34
CA GLY A 164 -11.01 -8.85 13.98
C GLY A 164 -10.59 -7.91 12.85
N ALA A 165 -9.53 -8.23 12.10
CA ALA A 165 -9.25 -7.53 10.84
C ALA A 165 -10.37 -7.79 9.83
N LEU A 166 -10.73 -6.75 9.07
CA LEU A 166 -11.75 -6.82 8.02
C LEU A 166 -11.19 -7.35 6.70
N GLY A 167 -9.91 -7.11 6.45
CA GLY A 167 -9.18 -7.55 5.27
C GLY A 167 -7.69 -7.53 5.52
N VAL A 168 -6.94 -8.42 4.85
CA VAL A 168 -5.49 -8.54 4.99
C VAL A 168 -4.88 -8.78 3.63
N ALA A 169 -3.85 -8.00 3.30
CA ALA A 169 -3.16 -8.07 2.03
C ALA A 169 -1.66 -7.86 2.20
N ILE A 170 -0.89 -8.33 1.22
CA ILE A 170 0.52 -7.97 1.07
C ILE A 170 0.61 -6.47 0.74
N SER A 171 1.49 -5.75 1.41
CA SER A 171 1.75 -4.34 1.12
C SER A 171 2.71 -4.22 -0.06
N GLY A 172 2.23 -3.65 -1.18
CA GLY A 172 3.00 -3.53 -2.41
C GLY A 172 3.50 -4.89 -2.90
N SER A 173 4.82 -5.01 -3.08
CA SER A 173 5.49 -6.27 -3.44
C SER A 173 5.69 -7.23 -2.26
N GLY A 174 5.44 -6.79 -1.03
CA GLY A 174 5.90 -7.44 0.19
C GLY A 174 7.34 -7.05 0.56
N PRO A 175 7.86 -7.55 1.70
CA PRO A 175 7.27 -8.58 2.56
C PRO A 175 6.35 -8.03 3.67
N SER A 176 6.19 -6.71 3.81
CA SER A 176 5.21 -6.16 4.75
C SER A 176 3.78 -6.62 4.43
N VAL A 177 2.99 -6.79 5.48
CA VAL A 177 1.57 -7.18 5.41
C VAL A 177 0.75 -6.09 6.09
N LEU A 178 -0.36 -5.68 5.47
CA LEU A 178 -1.30 -4.74 6.05
C LEU A 178 -2.64 -5.42 6.37
N ALA A 179 -3.26 -4.99 7.45
CA ALA A 179 -4.60 -5.38 7.84
C ALA A 179 -5.47 -4.13 8.02
N LEU A 180 -6.65 -4.12 7.40
CA LEU A 180 -7.69 -3.12 7.58
C LEU A 180 -8.46 -3.41 8.87
N VAL A 181 -8.60 -2.41 9.74
CA VAL A 181 -9.39 -2.51 10.96
C VAL A 181 -10.32 -1.32 11.12
N ASP A 182 -11.48 -1.57 11.72
CA ASP A 182 -12.44 -0.54 12.13
C ASP A 182 -12.05 -0.01 13.50
N ALA A 183 -11.64 1.27 13.54
CA ALA A 183 -11.19 1.93 14.75
C ALA A 183 -12.26 1.98 15.85
N SER A 184 -13.55 1.92 15.49
CA SER A 184 -14.64 1.90 16.48
C SER A 184 -14.65 0.61 17.32
N LYS A 185 -14.05 -0.47 16.81
CA LYS A 185 -14.00 -1.77 17.49
C LYS A 185 -12.80 -1.95 18.42
N ASN A 186 -11.84 -1.03 18.40
CA ASN A 186 -10.64 -1.05 19.24
C ASN A 186 -9.83 -2.37 19.14
N VAL A 187 -9.79 -2.99 17.96
CA VAL A 187 -9.13 -4.30 17.73
C VAL A 187 -7.68 -4.18 17.26
N GLU A 188 -7.19 -2.97 16.97
CA GLU A 188 -5.87 -2.74 16.35
C GLU A 188 -4.71 -3.38 17.12
N ASN A 189 -4.72 -3.31 18.45
CA ASN A 189 -3.65 -3.85 19.29
C ASN A 189 -3.69 -5.39 19.32
N LYS A 190 -4.89 -5.97 19.26
CA LYS A 190 -5.07 -7.42 19.18
C LYS A 190 -4.57 -7.95 17.83
N VAL A 191 -4.98 -7.29 16.75
CA VAL A 191 -4.53 -7.59 15.38
C VAL A 191 -3.01 -7.43 15.26
N ALA A 192 -2.43 -6.36 15.80
CA ALA A 192 -0.99 -6.12 15.81
C ALA A 192 -0.20 -7.26 16.46
N LYS A 193 -0.63 -7.71 17.65
CA LYS A 193 -0.03 -8.85 18.35
C LYS A 193 -0.14 -10.14 17.55
N ALA A 194 -1.29 -10.40 16.93
CA ALA A 194 -1.51 -11.60 16.14
C ALA A 194 -0.66 -11.63 14.87
N MET A 195 -0.56 -10.50 14.16
CA MET A 195 0.31 -10.38 12.98
C MET A 195 1.78 -10.57 13.36
N LYS A 196 2.24 -9.95 14.46
CA LYS A 196 3.61 -10.14 14.95
C LYS A 196 3.91 -11.62 15.22
N LYS A 197 3.00 -12.29 15.95
CA LYS A 197 3.12 -13.71 16.28
C LYS A 197 3.19 -14.60 15.05
N GLY A 198 2.45 -14.27 13.98
CA GLY A 198 2.47 -15.03 12.72
C GLY A 198 3.87 -15.13 12.10
N PHE A 199 4.64 -14.05 12.14
CA PHE A 199 6.05 -14.05 11.72
C PHE A 199 6.98 -14.70 12.74
N GLU A 200 6.77 -14.45 14.03
CA GLU A 200 7.61 -15.02 15.11
C GLU A 200 7.56 -16.55 15.15
N VAL A 201 6.42 -17.17 14.79
CA VAL A 201 6.28 -18.64 14.65
C VAL A 201 7.20 -19.22 13.57
N LYS A 202 7.64 -18.40 12.60
CA LYS A 202 8.65 -18.77 11.59
C LYS A 202 10.06 -18.32 11.97
N GLY A 203 10.27 -17.85 13.20
CA GLY A 203 11.56 -17.34 13.67
C GLY A 203 11.94 -15.98 13.06
N ILE A 204 10.99 -15.25 12.47
CA ILE A 204 11.23 -13.96 11.82
C ILE A 204 10.84 -12.83 12.78
N ARG A 205 11.81 -11.96 13.10
CA ARG A 205 11.53 -10.73 13.84
C ARG A 205 10.66 -9.80 13.02
N CYS A 206 9.74 -9.10 13.66
CA CYS A 206 8.76 -8.26 12.98
C CYS A 206 8.46 -6.99 13.79
N GLY A 207 8.59 -5.84 13.13
CA GLY A 207 8.07 -4.57 13.64
C GLY A 207 6.61 -4.40 13.27
N VAL A 208 5.79 -3.83 14.16
CA VAL A 208 4.37 -3.57 13.89
C VAL A 208 4.04 -2.12 14.18
N MET A 209 3.22 -1.52 13.31
CA MET A 209 2.74 -0.15 13.44
C MET A 209 1.22 -0.11 13.20
N VAL A 210 0.52 0.65 14.03
CA VAL A 210 -0.87 1.05 13.77
C VAL A 210 -0.83 2.46 13.20
N THR A 211 -1.48 2.66 12.06
CA THR A 211 -1.51 3.95 11.37
C THR A 211 -2.87 4.21 10.73
N LYS A 212 -3.02 5.38 10.11
CA LYS A 212 -4.18 5.81 9.34
C LYS A 212 -3.74 6.35 7.98
N PRO A 213 -4.65 6.51 7.01
CA PRO A 213 -4.36 7.18 5.75
C PRO A 213 -3.68 8.55 5.98
N GLY A 214 -2.55 8.77 5.31
CA GLY A 214 -1.75 9.99 5.45
C GLY A 214 -2.10 11.03 4.39
N PRO A 215 -1.83 12.33 4.62
CA PRO A 215 -2.24 13.42 3.71
C PRO A 215 -1.27 13.64 2.54
N GLY A 216 -0.39 12.68 2.23
CA GLY A 216 0.65 12.86 1.22
C GLY A 216 1.86 13.68 1.70
N ALA A 217 2.75 13.97 0.76
CA ALA A 217 3.98 14.74 0.97
C ALA A 217 3.64 16.21 1.26
N ARG A 218 4.32 16.79 2.25
CA ARG A 218 4.08 18.18 2.68
C ARG A 218 5.35 18.82 3.21
N ILE A 219 5.40 20.14 3.14
CA ILE A 219 6.46 20.93 3.78
C ILE A 219 6.26 20.92 5.29
N VAL A 220 7.25 20.41 6.03
CA VAL A 220 7.19 20.32 7.50
C VAL A 220 7.93 21.46 8.19
N ARG A 221 8.85 22.13 7.49
CA ARG A 221 9.61 23.29 7.97
C ARG A 221 10.06 24.11 6.78
N ARG A 222 9.93 25.43 6.89
CA ARG A 222 10.63 26.39 6.04
C ARG A 222 11.75 26.98 6.90
N GLU A 223 12.97 26.98 6.41
CA GLU A 223 14.00 27.83 7.01
C GLU A 223 13.79 29.24 6.45
N GLU A 224 13.56 30.20 7.34
CA GLU A 224 13.49 31.61 6.96
C GLU A 224 14.85 32.01 6.41
N LYS A 225 14.85 32.67 5.24
CA LYS A 225 16.05 33.23 4.63
C LYS A 225 16.44 34.54 5.30
#